data_AF-A0A957PA30-F1
#
_entry.id   AF-A0A957PA30-F1
#
_cell.length_a   1.000
_cell.length_b   1.000
_cell.length_c   1.000
_cell.angle_alpha   90.00
_cell.angle_beta   90.00
_cell.angle_gamma   90.00
#
_symmetry.space_group_name_H-M   'P 1'
#
loop_
_entity.id
_entity.type
_entity.pdbx_description
1 polymer ?
#
loop_
_entity_poly.entity_id
_entity_poly.type
_entity_poly.pdbx_seq_one_letter_code
_entity_poly.pdbx_strand_id
1 'polypeptide(L)'
;MQIINVQAFAIKMPPMSSNEGSINTDSYGDYFIAKDAWTSIYSRSHETCLVRLETDSGLVGWGEGQAPVGGRATSALVEDLCRPVLLGCDPFDVEYLWYRLYSAMRERGHITGFYVDALAGVDLALYDLLGKVL
;
A
#
# COMPACT_ATOMS: atom_id res chain seq x y z
N MET A 1 -0.30 -24.19 4.24
CA MET A 1 0.50 -23.04 4.72
C MET A 1 -0.48 -21.92 4.93
N GLN A 2 -0.49 -21.25 6.07
CA GLN A 2 -1.52 -20.26 6.42
C GLN A 2 -0.90 -18.91 6.72
N ILE A 3 -1.55 -17.83 6.29
CA ILE A 3 -1.17 -16.46 6.65
C ILE A 3 -1.51 -16.24 8.13
N ILE A 4 -0.50 -15.95 8.96
CA ILE A 4 -0.64 -15.72 10.41
C ILE A 4 -0.47 -14.25 10.80
N ASN A 5 0.12 -13.43 9.93
CA ASN A 5 0.30 -12.01 10.18
C ASN A 5 0.22 -11.20 8.88
N VAL A 6 -0.38 -10.02 8.97
CA VAL A 6 -0.50 -9.04 7.88
C VAL A 6 -0.16 -7.69 8.49
N GLN A 7 0.83 -7.00 7.97
CA GLN A 7 1.26 -5.69 8.48
C GLN A 7 1.48 -4.73 7.31
N ALA A 8 1.26 -3.45 7.55
CA ALA A 8 1.57 -2.42 6.57
C ALA A 8 2.39 -1.29 7.19
N PHE A 9 3.36 -0.79 6.43
CA PHE A 9 4.30 0.23 6.85
C PHE A 9 4.20 1.41 5.91
N ALA A 10 3.60 2.51 6.38
CA ALA A 10 3.68 3.78 5.68
C ALA A 10 5.10 4.35 5.85
N ILE A 11 5.87 4.33 4.76
CA ILE A 11 7.26 4.79 4.75
C ILE A 11 7.33 6.19 4.17
N LYS A 12 8.11 7.04 4.82
CA LYS A 12 8.42 8.40 4.38
C LYS A 12 9.93 8.60 4.43
N MET A 13 10.54 8.73 3.26
CA MET A 13 11.97 8.94 3.10
C MET A 13 12.26 10.38 2.72
N PRO A 14 13.28 11.02 3.32
CA PRO A 14 13.70 12.34 2.90
C PRO A 14 14.10 12.33 1.42
N PRO A 15 13.93 13.45 0.70
CA PRO A 15 14.28 13.53 -0.70
C PRO A 15 15.79 13.33 -0.90
N MET A 16 16.19 12.64 -1.97
CA MET A 16 17.61 12.38 -2.28
C MET A 16 18.39 13.66 -2.61
N SER A 17 17.72 14.71 -3.08
CA SER A 17 18.31 16.04 -3.28
C SER A 17 17.34 17.13 -2.82
N SER A 18 17.88 18.21 -2.25
CA SER A 18 17.13 19.41 -1.95
C SER A 18 16.86 20.21 -3.23
N ASN A 19 15.99 19.72 -4.11
CA ASN A 19 15.47 20.51 -5.23
C ASN A 19 14.37 21.49 -4.75
N GLU A 20 14.58 22.14 -3.60
CA GLU A 20 13.75 23.27 -3.15
C GLU A 20 14.10 24.57 -3.90
N GLY A 21 14.87 24.48 -4.97
CA GLY A 21 15.17 25.59 -5.86
C GLY A 21 13.98 25.94 -6.74
N SER A 22 13.45 27.15 -6.53
CA SER A 22 12.65 28.00 -7.44
C SER A 22 11.19 27.65 -7.78
N ILE A 23 10.55 26.66 -7.18
CA ILE A 23 9.11 26.47 -7.37
C ILE A 23 8.34 27.32 -6.35
N ASN A 24 7.55 28.28 -6.84
CA ASN A 24 6.61 29.04 -6.02
C ASN A 24 5.48 28.11 -5.55
N THR A 25 5.45 27.78 -4.25
CA THR A 25 4.56 26.76 -3.70
C THR A 25 3.70 27.29 -2.55
N ASP A 26 2.49 26.76 -2.43
CA ASP A 26 1.72 26.78 -1.17
C ASP A 26 2.07 25.53 -0.37
N SER A 27 2.49 25.73 0.88
CA SER A 27 2.97 24.66 1.76
C SER A 27 1.89 24.21 2.74
N TYR A 28 1.76 22.90 2.92
CA TYR A 28 0.79 22.24 3.79
C TYR A 28 1.49 21.23 4.71
N GLY A 29 2.56 21.67 5.37
CA GLY A 29 3.45 20.81 6.16
C GLY A 29 4.36 19.98 5.24
N ASP A 30 4.24 18.66 5.31
CA ASP A 30 5.04 17.74 4.50
C ASP A 30 4.66 17.72 3.01
N TYR A 31 3.57 18.39 2.67
CA TYR A 31 3.02 18.44 1.33
C TYR A 31 3.03 19.87 0.79
N PHE A 32 2.94 20.01 -0.54
CA PHE A 32 2.84 21.30 -1.20
C PHE A 32 2.02 21.23 -2.50
N ILE A 33 1.56 22.39 -2.97
CA ILE A 33 0.99 22.59 -4.30
C ILE A 33 1.81 23.69 -5.00
N ALA A 34 2.18 23.47 -6.26
CA ALA A 34 2.82 24.52 -7.06
C ALA A 34 1.76 25.57 -7.46
N LYS A 35 1.97 26.84 -7.06
CA LYS A 35 1.01 27.93 -7.25
C LYS A 35 0.69 28.17 -8.72
N ASP A 36 1.71 28.05 -9.56
CA ASP A 36 1.58 28.32 -10.99
C ASP A 36 1.02 27.11 -11.76
N ALA A 37 0.93 25.95 -11.11
CA ALA A 37 0.45 24.72 -11.74
C ALA A 37 -1.08 24.56 -11.62
N TRP A 38 -1.74 25.17 -10.63
CA TRP A 38 -3.18 24.92 -10.33
C TRP A 38 -3.54 23.41 -10.27
N THR A 39 -2.61 22.57 -9.84
CA THR A 39 -2.71 21.10 -9.93
C THR A 39 -2.66 20.42 -8.56
N SER A 40 -2.39 19.10 -8.57
CA SER A 40 -2.35 18.17 -7.46
C SER A 40 -1.39 18.55 -6.32
N ILE A 41 -1.63 17.94 -5.17
CA ILE A 41 -0.73 17.94 -4.02
C ILE A 41 0.44 16.97 -4.25
N TYR A 42 1.63 17.36 -3.82
CA TYR A 42 2.85 16.55 -3.88
C TYR A 42 3.51 16.45 -2.50
N SER A 43 4.20 15.33 -2.25
CA SER A 43 5.03 15.18 -1.05
C SER A 43 6.40 15.82 -1.23
N ARG A 44 6.92 16.41 -0.15
CA ARG A 44 8.32 16.83 -0.04
C ARG A 44 9.26 15.64 0.18
N SER A 45 8.71 14.46 0.43
CA SER A 45 9.41 13.20 0.69
C SER A 45 9.06 12.16 -0.37
N HIS A 46 9.85 11.10 -0.47
CA HIS A 46 9.41 9.89 -1.16
C HIS A 46 8.57 9.07 -0.19
N GLU A 47 7.29 8.92 -0.50
CA GLU A 47 6.33 8.14 0.30
C GLU A 47 5.93 6.86 -0.43
N THR A 48 5.75 5.79 0.34
CA THR A 48 5.19 4.52 -0.14
C THR A 48 4.55 3.73 1.01
N CYS A 49 3.85 2.63 0.71
CA CYS A 49 3.30 1.72 1.70
C CYS A 49 3.80 0.30 1.44
N LEU A 50 4.68 -0.21 2.30
CA LEU A 50 5.08 -1.63 2.23
C LEU A 50 4.06 -2.50 2.95
N VAL A 51 3.80 -3.68 2.40
CA VAL A 51 2.95 -4.71 2.99
C VAL A 51 3.79 -5.94 3.26
N ARG A 52 3.63 -6.52 4.44
CA ARG A 52 4.31 -7.73 4.88
C ARG A 52 3.28 -8.79 5.25
N LEU A 53 3.38 -9.96 4.63
CA LEU A 53 2.62 -11.15 4.97
C LEU A 53 3.56 -12.19 5.57
N GLU A 54 3.14 -12.86 6.64
CA GLU A 54 3.91 -13.93 7.28
C GLU A 54 3.06 -15.19 7.39
N THR A 55 3.67 -16.34 7.12
CA THR A 55 3.01 -17.65 7.18
C THR A 55 3.40 -18.45 8.42
N ASP A 56 2.58 -19.45 8.75
CA ASP A 56 2.84 -20.44 9.80
C ASP A 56 4.13 -21.25 9.59
N SER A 57 4.62 -21.32 8.36
CA SER A 57 5.91 -21.91 8.00
C SER A 57 7.12 -20.98 8.17
N GLY A 58 6.90 -19.72 8.58
CA GLY A 58 7.95 -18.71 8.75
C GLY A 58 8.37 -17.99 7.46
N LEU A 59 7.70 -18.24 6.32
CA LEU A 59 7.92 -17.48 5.10
C LEU A 59 7.31 -16.09 5.21
N VAL A 60 7.98 -15.13 4.57
CA VAL A 60 7.56 -13.73 4.56
C VAL A 60 7.49 -13.24 3.13
N GLY A 61 6.35 -12.70 2.75
CA GLY A 61 6.13 -11.98 1.50
C GLY A 61 6.13 -10.48 1.71
N TRP A 62 6.70 -9.75 0.75
CA TRP A 62 6.71 -8.31 0.69
C TRP A 62 6.05 -7.81 -0.58
N GLY A 63 5.24 -6.78 -0.43
CA GLY A 63 4.65 -6.05 -1.53
C GLY A 63 4.64 -4.56 -1.25
N GLU A 64 4.35 -3.78 -2.28
CA GLU A 64 4.35 -2.33 -2.22
C GLU A 64 3.03 -1.79 -2.80
N GLY A 65 2.26 -1.08 -1.97
CA GLY A 65 1.10 -0.32 -2.41
C GLY A 65 1.51 1.10 -2.74
N GLN A 66 1.05 1.60 -3.88
CA GLN A 66 1.33 2.97 -4.31
C GLN A 66 0.81 3.98 -3.28
N ALA A 67 1.67 4.86 -2.81
CA ALA A 67 1.30 5.91 -1.86
C ALA A 67 2.22 7.13 -1.90
N PRO A 68 2.30 7.85 -3.04
CA PRO A 68 3.15 9.04 -3.17
C PRO A 68 2.69 10.19 -2.25
N VAL A 69 1.44 10.15 -1.79
CA VAL A 69 0.86 11.04 -0.79
C VAL A 69 -0.06 10.21 0.10
N GLY A 70 0.06 10.36 1.41
CA GLY A 70 -0.92 9.82 2.35
C GLY A 70 -0.80 8.32 2.61
N GLY A 71 0.41 7.75 2.62
CA GLY A 71 0.61 6.30 2.80
C GLY A 71 0.01 5.68 4.05
N ARG A 72 -0.31 6.48 5.09
CA ARG A 72 -1.09 6.03 6.24
C ARG A 72 -2.51 5.57 5.88
N ALA A 73 -3.12 6.15 4.83
CA ALA A 73 -4.44 5.72 4.36
C ALA A 73 -4.37 4.31 3.77
N THR A 74 -3.41 4.05 2.89
CA THR A 74 -3.16 2.71 2.33
C THR A 74 -2.83 1.70 3.42
N SER A 75 -1.93 2.05 4.34
CA SER A 75 -1.57 1.18 5.47
C SER A 75 -2.78 0.84 6.34
N ALA A 76 -3.60 1.82 6.73
CA ALA A 76 -4.81 1.58 7.51
C ALA A 76 -5.79 0.64 6.79
N LEU A 77 -5.97 0.78 5.47
CA LEU A 77 -6.86 -0.12 4.70
C LEU A 77 -6.33 -1.55 4.65
N VAL A 78 -5.01 -1.75 4.57
CA VAL A 78 -4.42 -3.09 4.69
C VAL A 78 -4.69 -3.68 6.07
N GLU A 79 -4.48 -2.89 7.13
CA GLU A 79 -4.59 -3.37 8.50
C GLU A 79 -6.04 -3.60 8.96
N ASP A 80 -6.97 -2.74 8.55
CA ASP A 80 -8.35 -2.75 9.02
C ASP A 80 -9.27 -3.61 8.13
N LEU A 81 -9.00 -3.68 6.82
CA LEU A 81 -9.85 -4.38 5.86
C LEU A 81 -9.20 -5.64 5.29
N CYS A 82 -7.92 -5.58 4.90
CA CYS A 82 -7.29 -6.74 4.26
C CYS A 82 -6.90 -7.83 5.27
N ARG A 83 -6.26 -7.45 6.38
CA ARG A 83 -5.84 -8.36 7.46
C ARG A 83 -6.95 -9.32 7.91
N PRO A 84 -8.16 -8.87 8.34
CA PRO A 84 -9.18 -9.79 8.84
C PRO A 84 -9.69 -10.77 7.78
N VAL A 85 -9.58 -10.44 6.49
CA VAL A 85 -9.99 -11.31 5.39
C VAL A 85 -8.93 -12.37 5.07
N LEU A 86 -7.65 -12.03 5.26
CA LEU A 86 -6.50 -12.86 4.88
C LEU A 86 -6.02 -13.81 5.98
N LEU A 87 -6.19 -13.47 7.26
CA LEU A 87 -5.71 -14.32 8.35
C LEU A 87 -6.33 -15.74 8.28
N GLY A 88 -5.46 -16.75 8.40
CA GLY A 88 -5.83 -18.16 8.31
C GLY A 88 -6.03 -18.70 6.88
N CYS A 89 -5.94 -17.85 5.86
CA CYS A 89 -6.08 -18.27 4.47
C CYS A 89 -4.76 -18.87 3.93
N ASP A 90 -4.89 -19.73 2.91
CA ASP A 90 -3.74 -20.23 2.16
C ASP A 90 -3.26 -19.14 1.18
N PRO A 91 -1.98 -18.69 1.26
CA PRO A 91 -1.48 -17.65 0.37
C PRO A 91 -1.37 -18.09 -1.09
N PHE A 92 -1.51 -19.38 -1.42
CA PHE A 92 -1.48 -19.86 -2.80
C PHE A 92 -2.78 -19.63 -3.57
N ASP A 93 -3.88 -19.32 -2.88
CA ASP A 93 -5.17 -18.99 -3.49
C ASP A 93 -5.23 -17.51 -3.95
N VAL A 94 -4.15 -16.99 -4.55
CA VAL A 94 -3.92 -15.55 -4.81
C VAL A 94 -5.12 -14.87 -5.48
N GLU A 95 -5.59 -15.42 -6.61
CA GLU A 95 -6.72 -14.87 -7.38
C GLU A 95 -8.04 -14.84 -6.58
N TYR A 96 -8.28 -15.89 -5.78
CA TYR A 96 -9.45 -15.96 -4.92
C TYR A 96 -9.37 -14.91 -3.81
N LEU A 97 -8.21 -14.77 -3.17
CA LEU A 97 -7.99 -13.78 -2.12
C LEU A 97 -8.12 -12.35 -2.67
N TRP A 98 -7.57 -12.08 -3.84
CA TRP A 98 -7.71 -10.80 -4.52
C TRP A 98 -9.18 -10.48 -4.79
N TYR A 99 -9.93 -11.41 -5.40
CA TYR A 99 -11.35 -11.20 -5.71
C TYR A 99 -12.20 -11.03 -4.44
N ARG A 100 -11.91 -11.79 -3.39
CA ARG A 100 -12.59 -11.71 -2.10
C ARG A 100 -12.37 -10.34 -1.46
N LEU A 101 -11.14 -9.84 -1.48
CA LEU A 101 -10.81 -8.50 -0.99
C LEU A 101 -11.48 -7.42 -1.83
N TYR A 102 -11.34 -7.45 -3.15
CA TYR A 102 -11.99 -6.48 -4.04
C TYR A 102 -13.51 -6.44 -3.81
N SER A 103 -14.14 -7.61 -3.69
CA SER A 103 -15.58 -7.74 -3.46
C SER A 103 -16.06 -7.18 -2.12
N ALA A 104 -15.20 -7.12 -1.09
CA ALA A 104 -15.56 -6.62 0.22
C ALA A 104 -16.03 -5.16 0.22
N MET A 105 -15.53 -4.34 -0.72
CA MET A 105 -15.85 -2.91 -0.79
C MET A 105 -16.41 -2.44 -2.15
N ARG A 106 -16.47 -3.31 -3.17
CA ARG A 106 -16.98 -2.94 -4.50
C ARG A 106 -18.39 -2.34 -4.47
N GLU A 107 -19.28 -2.88 -3.63
CA GLU A 107 -20.69 -2.43 -3.53
C GLU A 107 -20.84 -1.06 -2.84
N ARG A 108 -19.77 -0.61 -2.19
CA ARG A 108 -19.65 0.71 -1.55
C ARG A 108 -18.90 1.70 -2.43
N GLY A 109 -18.57 1.33 -3.67
CA GLY A 109 -17.92 2.20 -4.65
C GLY A 109 -16.39 2.27 -4.57
N HIS A 110 -15.75 1.47 -3.71
CA HIS A 110 -14.28 1.45 -3.61
C HIS A 110 -13.67 0.50 -4.65
N ILE A 111 -13.75 0.92 -5.91
CA ILE A 111 -13.24 0.18 -7.07
C ILE A 111 -11.94 0.78 -7.64
N THR A 112 -11.41 1.85 -7.02
CA THR A 112 -10.17 2.55 -7.41
C THR A 112 -9.50 3.19 -6.17
N GLY A 113 -8.40 3.92 -6.38
CA GLY A 113 -7.74 4.75 -5.38
C GLY A 113 -7.10 3.94 -4.26
N PHE A 114 -7.04 4.54 -3.06
CA PHE A 114 -6.34 3.96 -1.90
C PHE A 114 -6.73 2.51 -1.56
N TYR A 115 -7.97 2.11 -1.83
CA TYR A 115 -8.38 0.72 -1.60
C TYR A 115 -7.68 -0.23 -2.56
N VAL A 116 -7.68 0.09 -3.86
CA VAL A 116 -7.00 -0.74 -4.87
C VAL A 116 -5.47 -0.67 -4.71
N ASP A 117 -4.92 0.46 -4.28
CA ASP A 117 -3.49 0.56 -3.94
C ASP A 117 -3.11 -0.38 -2.77
N ALA A 118 -3.99 -0.51 -1.77
CA ALA A 118 -3.81 -1.46 -0.67
C ALA A 118 -3.88 -2.92 -1.16
N LEU A 119 -4.83 -3.22 -2.06
CA LEU A 119 -4.93 -4.55 -2.68
C LEU A 119 -3.69 -4.88 -3.50
N ALA A 120 -3.13 -3.93 -4.25
CA ALA A 120 -1.91 -4.13 -5.03
C ALA A 120 -0.71 -4.49 -4.14
N GLY A 121 -0.55 -3.81 -2.99
CA GLY A 121 0.49 -4.16 -2.02
C GLY A 121 0.33 -5.57 -1.44
N VAL A 122 -0.90 -5.99 -1.15
CA VAL A 122 -1.20 -7.35 -0.70
C VAL A 122 -0.91 -8.38 -1.80
N ASP A 123 -1.35 -8.10 -3.03
CA ASP A 123 -1.19 -8.99 -4.19
C ASP A 123 0.28 -9.30 -4.48
N LEU A 124 1.11 -8.27 -4.51
CA LEU A 124 2.56 -8.43 -4.66
C LEU A 124 3.17 -9.25 -3.52
N ALA A 125 2.72 -9.06 -2.28
CA ALA A 125 3.20 -9.85 -1.14
C ALA A 125 2.79 -11.33 -1.23
N LEU A 126 1.60 -11.63 -1.76
CA LEU A 126 1.16 -12.99 -2.03
C LEU A 126 2.01 -13.64 -3.15
N TYR A 127 2.28 -12.92 -4.24
CA TYR A 127 3.15 -13.42 -5.31
C TYR A 127 4.62 -13.60 -4.86
N ASP A 128 5.14 -12.74 -3.99
CA ASP A 128 6.47 -12.93 -3.39
C ASP A 128 6.51 -14.20 -2.52
N LEU A 129 5.46 -14.49 -1.73
CA LEU A 129 5.35 -15.77 -1.02
C LEU A 129 5.33 -16.96 -1.98
N LEU A 130 4.54 -16.89 -3.05
CA LEU A 130 4.44 -17.95 -4.05
C LEU A 130 5.81 -18.20 -4.70
N GLY A 131 6.52 -17.14 -5.10
CA GLY A 131 7.84 -17.23 -5.71
C GLY A 131 8.92 -17.80 -4.79
N LYS A 132 8.77 -17.71 -3.46
CA LYS A 132 9.71 -18.27 -2.47
C LYS A 132 9.52 -19.77 -2.21
N VAL A 133 8.38 -20.32 -2.61
CA VAL A 133 8.05 -21.73 -2.39
C VAL A 133 8.44 -22.60 -3.57
N LEU A 134 8.46 -22.02 -4.77
CA LEU A 134 8.84 -22.66 -6.03
C LEU A 134 10.36 -22.79 -6.18
#